data_AF-A0A969L7A0-F1
#
_entry.id   AF-A0A969L7A0-F1
#
_cell.length_a   1.000
_cell.length_b   1.000
_cell.length_c   1.000
_cell.angle_alpha   90.00
_cell.angle_beta   90.00
_cell.angle_gamma   90.00
#
_symmetry.space_group_name_H-M   'P 1'
#
loop_
_entity.id
_entity.type
_entity.pdbx_description
1 polymer ?
#
loop_
_entity_poly.entity_id
_entity_poly.type
_entity_poly.pdbx_seq_one_letter_code
_entity_poly.pdbx_strand_id
1 'polypeptide(L)'
;MQQCLDQIKKIRNRKNEYGITLHITYTILRLEQNIDRIKKLLHLLAYDAEQNGLGKEVHFFKEMVSLECDQTNLRKYLEQNINLMAFQITEHASKKGAHYISNNRREYWRMLISAAIGGFMVGFLSVFKSVIYYWKISPFGKAFFYSMNYSFGFMGLYMAGGTLATKQPAMTASTIAQSLGDPGAKGKDIPGQFARLIARTSRTQLIAFFGNVALSFPVAFGVSWLIYLLNGEHLATPEKAHHLMHELHPWHSPALFHAGIAGVYLFLSGLIAGYYDNKIVSEKIPQRVAHHPVLNRIFSHRFCERLGHYIDNHGGALAGNFYLGIFLGSTGIVGEFLGLPIDIRHITFAAGNFGIALAGLNNHIPWPEVLVAWLGIVGIGGMNFAVSFSLAIFVATQSLKINQRLDKKTTNKKLLSYLGWYFIRHPGAFFLPPRKRNEDEEIKEKAENMAF
;
A
#
# COMPACT_ATOMS: atom_id res chain seq x y z
N MET A 1 -31.47 -19.10 -13.92
CA MET A 1 -30.18 -18.40 -14.13
C MET A 1 -30.19 -16.94 -13.70
N GLN A 2 -31.18 -16.13 -14.12
CA GLN A 2 -31.25 -14.72 -13.72
C GLN A 2 -31.28 -14.54 -12.19
N GLN A 3 -32.12 -15.33 -11.50
CA GLN A 3 -32.16 -15.36 -10.03
C GLN A 3 -30.80 -15.64 -9.38
N CYS A 4 -29.99 -16.55 -9.93
CA CYS A 4 -28.65 -16.84 -9.40
C CYS A 4 -27.71 -15.64 -9.53
N LEU A 5 -27.76 -14.94 -10.67
CA LEU A 5 -26.98 -13.71 -10.91
C LEU A 5 -27.44 -12.59 -9.96
N ASP A 6 -28.74 -12.48 -9.70
CA ASP A 6 -29.27 -11.48 -8.77
C ASP A 6 -28.83 -11.76 -7.33
N GLN A 7 -28.75 -13.04 -6.92
CA GLN A 7 -28.21 -13.40 -5.61
C GLN A 7 -26.72 -13.13 -5.49
N ILE A 8 -25.93 -13.44 -6.53
CA ILE A 8 -24.50 -13.06 -6.58
C ILE A 8 -24.33 -11.55 -6.44
N LYS A 9 -25.17 -10.77 -7.14
CA LYS A 9 -25.16 -9.30 -7.05
C LYS A 9 -25.55 -8.81 -5.65
N LYS A 10 -26.55 -9.42 -5.02
CA LYS A 10 -26.93 -9.12 -3.61
C LYS A 10 -25.77 -9.39 -2.65
N ILE A 11 -25.10 -10.53 -2.76
CA ILE A 11 -23.96 -10.90 -1.91
C ILE A 11 -22.83 -9.88 -2.09
N ARG A 12 -22.48 -9.52 -3.34
CA ARG A 12 -21.48 -8.48 -3.62
C ARG A 12 -21.84 -7.12 -3.05
N ASN A 13 -23.11 -6.72 -3.16
CA ASN A 13 -23.57 -5.43 -2.64
C ASN A 13 -23.50 -5.36 -1.11
N ARG A 14 -23.72 -6.49 -0.42
CA ARG A 14 -23.67 -6.59 1.05
C ARG A 14 -22.29 -6.94 1.63
N LYS A 15 -21.24 -6.98 0.81
CA LYS A 15 -19.88 -7.31 1.27
C LYS A 15 -19.37 -6.46 2.42
N ASN A 16 -19.79 -5.19 2.48
CA ASN A 16 -19.35 -4.27 3.52
C ASN A 16 -20.01 -4.53 4.88
N GLU A 17 -21.16 -5.19 4.89
CA GLU A 17 -21.94 -5.47 6.10
C GLU A 17 -21.48 -6.78 6.75
N TYR A 18 -21.16 -7.79 5.95
CA TYR A 18 -20.81 -9.13 6.43
C TYR A 18 -19.31 -9.45 6.34
N GLY A 19 -18.52 -8.59 5.68
CA GLY A 19 -17.17 -8.94 5.24
C GLY A 19 -17.21 -9.99 4.12
N ILE A 20 -16.11 -10.18 3.41
CA ILE A 20 -15.98 -11.20 2.38
C ILE A 20 -14.69 -11.97 2.60
N THR A 21 -14.71 -13.29 2.79
CA THR A 21 -13.44 -14.05 2.87
C THR A 21 -12.87 -14.31 1.48
N LEU A 22 -11.57 -14.65 1.39
CA LEU A 22 -10.92 -14.94 0.11
C LEU A 22 -11.58 -16.14 -0.57
N HIS A 23 -11.99 -17.11 0.26
CA HIS A 23 -12.78 -18.26 -0.17
C HIS A 23 -14.15 -17.85 -0.75
N ILE A 24 -14.89 -16.96 -0.10
CA ILE A 24 -16.18 -16.46 -0.63
C ILE A 24 -16.00 -15.75 -1.96
N THR A 25 -14.99 -14.87 -2.08
CA THR A 25 -14.68 -14.19 -3.35
C THR A 25 -14.39 -15.20 -4.47
N TYR A 26 -13.57 -16.20 -4.18
CA TYR A 26 -13.24 -17.26 -5.13
C TYR A 26 -14.48 -18.05 -5.55
N THR A 27 -15.30 -18.48 -4.58
CA THR A 27 -16.52 -19.24 -4.86
C THR A 27 -17.51 -18.44 -5.71
N ILE A 28 -17.67 -17.14 -5.44
CA ILE A 28 -18.52 -16.25 -6.26
C ILE A 28 -18.00 -16.18 -7.70
N LEU A 29 -16.69 -15.97 -7.90
CA LEU A 29 -16.10 -15.94 -9.24
C LEU A 29 -16.32 -17.27 -9.99
N ARG A 30 -16.14 -18.39 -9.30
CA ARG A 30 -16.37 -19.73 -9.88
C ARG A 30 -17.84 -19.95 -10.23
N LEU A 31 -18.76 -19.49 -9.37
CA LEU A 31 -20.20 -19.54 -9.65
C LEU A 31 -20.56 -18.73 -10.90
N GLU A 32 -20.02 -17.53 -11.07
CA GLU A 32 -20.24 -16.73 -12.29
C GLU A 32 -19.68 -17.41 -13.54
N GLN A 33 -18.46 -17.96 -13.46
CA GLN A 33 -17.86 -18.74 -14.55
C GLN A 33 -18.73 -19.95 -14.92
N ASN A 34 -19.26 -20.66 -13.92
CA ASN A 34 -20.12 -21.82 -14.16
C ASN A 34 -21.47 -21.42 -14.75
N ILE A 35 -22.09 -20.32 -14.30
CA ILE A 35 -23.33 -19.80 -14.90
C ILE A 35 -23.09 -19.39 -16.37
N ASP A 36 -21.97 -18.73 -16.67
CA ASP A 36 -21.60 -18.34 -18.03
C ASP A 36 -21.42 -19.58 -18.94
N ARG A 37 -20.76 -20.63 -18.43
CA ARG A 37 -20.64 -21.92 -19.11
C ARG A 37 -21.99 -22.59 -19.36
N ILE A 38 -22.87 -22.64 -18.36
CA ILE A 38 -24.23 -23.20 -18.50
C ILE A 38 -25.02 -22.43 -19.55
N LYS A 39 -24.92 -21.10 -19.59
CA LYS A 39 -25.55 -20.28 -20.65
C LYS A 39 -25.06 -20.66 -22.05
N LYS A 40 -23.74 -20.79 -22.22
CA LYS A 40 -23.15 -21.20 -23.50
C LYS A 40 -23.66 -22.56 -23.95
N LEU A 41 -23.70 -23.55 -23.04
CA LEU A 41 -24.20 -24.89 -23.34
C LEU A 41 -25.70 -24.90 -23.66
N LEU A 42 -26.52 -24.14 -22.92
CA LEU A 42 -27.95 -24.02 -23.21
C LEU A 42 -28.22 -23.33 -24.54
N HIS A 43 -27.40 -22.33 -24.92
CA HIS A 43 -27.48 -21.71 -26.24
C HIS A 43 -27.15 -22.67 -27.39
N LEU A 44 -26.33 -23.70 -27.14
CA LEU A 44 -26.04 -24.76 -28.10
C LEU A 44 -27.15 -25.83 -28.13
N LEU A 45 -27.79 -26.10 -26.99
CA LEU A 45 -28.90 -27.06 -26.89
C LEU A 45 -30.20 -26.51 -27.46
N ALA A 46 -30.47 -25.20 -27.34
CA ALA A 46 -31.62 -24.52 -27.90
C ALA A 46 -31.47 -24.26 -29.42
N TYR A 47 -30.78 -25.17 -30.12
CA TYR A 47 -30.50 -25.10 -31.54
C TYR A 47 -31.81 -25.15 -32.34
N ASP A 48 -32.05 -24.10 -33.12
CA ASP A 48 -33.18 -24.02 -34.04
C ASP A 48 -32.64 -23.95 -35.47
N ALA A 49 -32.79 -25.06 -36.19
CA ALA A 49 -32.12 -25.33 -37.46
C ALA A 49 -32.57 -24.39 -38.60
N GLU A 50 -33.75 -23.78 -38.48
CA GLU A 50 -34.35 -22.96 -39.54
C GLU A 50 -33.88 -21.49 -39.54
N GLN A 51 -33.30 -20.97 -38.44
CA GLN A 51 -32.95 -19.54 -38.33
C GLN A 51 -31.48 -19.24 -37.99
N ASN A 52 -30.72 -20.21 -37.48
CA ASN A 52 -29.35 -19.97 -37.02
C ASN A 52 -28.37 -20.87 -37.77
N GLY A 53 -27.54 -20.30 -38.65
CA GLY A 53 -26.42 -21.02 -39.25
C GLY A 53 -25.38 -21.47 -38.20
N LEU A 54 -24.41 -22.31 -38.62
CA LEU A 54 -23.37 -22.96 -37.80
C LEU A 54 -22.38 -22.03 -37.05
N GLY A 55 -22.63 -20.72 -37.01
CA GLY A 55 -21.71 -19.73 -36.46
C GLY A 55 -21.48 -19.87 -34.95
N LYS A 56 -22.48 -20.32 -34.19
CA LYS A 56 -22.40 -20.44 -32.73
C LYS A 56 -21.61 -21.68 -32.31
N GLU A 57 -21.79 -22.77 -33.03
CA GLU A 57 -21.10 -24.05 -32.89
C GLU A 57 -19.62 -23.88 -33.25
N VAL A 58 -19.34 -23.20 -34.36
CA VAL A 58 -17.98 -22.86 -34.77
C VAL A 58 -17.30 -21.95 -33.74
N HIS A 59 -18.01 -20.97 -33.17
CA HIS A 59 -17.47 -20.13 -32.11
C HIS A 59 -17.13 -20.96 -30.86
N PHE A 60 -18.03 -21.84 -30.41
CA PHE A 60 -17.78 -22.70 -29.26
C PHE A 60 -16.61 -23.67 -29.51
N PHE A 61 -16.54 -24.27 -30.70
CA PHE A 61 -15.43 -25.13 -31.10
C PHE A 61 -14.10 -24.38 -31.08
N LYS A 62 -14.05 -23.16 -31.64
CA LYS A 62 -12.86 -22.29 -31.56
C LYS A 62 -12.48 -21.95 -30.12
N GLU A 63 -13.47 -21.71 -29.25
CA GLU A 63 -13.22 -21.45 -27.82
C GLU A 63 -12.63 -22.68 -27.13
N MET A 64 -13.16 -23.88 -27.38
CA MET A 64 -12.63 -25.15 -26.85
C MET A 64 -11.20 -25.42 -27.33
N VAL A 65 -10.94 -25.28 -28.64
CA VAL A 65 -9.59 -25.43 -29.21
C VAL A 65 -8.62 -24.42 -28.58
N SER A 66 -9.04 -23.17 -28.42
CA SER A 66 -8.21 -22.15 -27.75
C SER A 66 -7.92 -22.51 -26.29
N LEU A 67 -8.89 -23.05 -25.55
CA LEU A 67 -8.69 -23.48 -24.17
C LEU A 67 -7.72 -24.67 -24.09
N GLU A 68 -7.82 -25.62 -25.01
CA GLU A 68 -6.95 -26.78 -25.10
C GLU A 68 -5.51 -26.40 -25.44
N CYS A 69 -5.33 -25.54 -26.46
CA CYS A 69 -4.03 -25.00 -26.83
C CYS A 69 -3.39 -24.15 -25.71
N ASP A 70 -4.21 -23.58 -24.82
CA ASP A 70 -3.73 -22.75 -23.71
C ASP A 70 -3.46 -23.53 -22.41
N GLN A 71 -3.83 -24.81 -22.32
CA GLN A 71 -3.65 -25.61 -21.09
C GLN A 71 -2.19 -25.70 -20.64
N THR A 72 -1.25 -25.82 -21.59
CA THR A 72 0.19 -25.92 -21.30
C THR A 72 0.87 -24.55 -21.21
N ASN A 73 0.13 -23.46 -21.42
CA ASN A 73 0.67 -22.11 -21.38
C ASN A 73 0.80 -21.61 -19.93
N LEU A 74 1.92 -21.97 -19.31
CA LEU A 74 2.31 -21.55 -17.95
C LEU A 74 2.20 -20.02 -17.76
N ARG A 75 2.53 -19.23 -18.78
CA ARG A 75 2.43 -17.77 -18.69
C ARG A 75 0.99 -17.29 -18.58
N LYS A 76 0.07 -17.83 -19.40
CA LYS A 76 -1.36 -17.51 -19.32
C LYS A 76 -1.95 -17.97 -17.99
N TYR A 77 -1.57 -19.16 -17.52
CA TYR A 77 -1.99 -19.68 -16.21
C TYR A 77 -1.52 -18.80 -15.05
N LEU A 78 -0.24 -18.44 -15.02
CA LEU A 78 0.32 -17.53 -14.01
C LEU A 78 -0.37 -16.18 -14.06
N GLU A 79 -0.62 -15.64 -15.25
CA GLU A 79 -1.30 -14.37 -15.41
C GLU A 79 -2.74 -14.40 -14.87
N GLN A 80 -3.52 -15.44 -15.19
CA GLN A 80 -4.88 -15.60 -14.67
C GLN A 80 -4.89 -15.66 -13.14
N ASN A 81 -3.96 -16.41 -12.55
CA ASN A 81 -3.84 -16.50 -11.09
C ASN A 81 -3.38 -15.19 -10.45
N ILE A 82 -2.43 -14.48 -11.05
CA ILE A 82 -2.00 -13.15 -10.59
C ILE A 82 -3.16 -12.16 -10.66
N ASN A 83 -3.97 -12.21 -11.72
CA ASN A 83 -5.14 -11.34 -11.86
C ASN A 83 -6.19 -11.67 -10.80
N LEU A 84 -6.47 -12.96 -10.56
CA LEU A 84 -7.39 -13.40 -9.52
C LEU A 84 -6.90 -13.01 -8.12
N MET A 85 -5.60 -13.20 -7.83
CA MET A 85 -5.00 -12.74 -6.57
C MET A 85 -5.10 -11.23 -6.43
N ALA A 86 -4.74 -10.46 -7.45
CA ALA A 86 -4.86 -9.00 -7.43
C ALA A 86 -6.31 -8.54 -7.20
N PHE A 87 -7.28 -9.20 -7.84
CA PHE A 87 -8.69 -8.96 -7.61
C PHE A 87 -9.11 -9.26 -6.18
N GLN A 88 -8.74 -10.44 -5.66
CA GLN A 88 -9.03 -10.83 -4.27
C GLN A 88 -8.40 -9.84 -3.27
N ILE A 89 -7.14 -9.50 -3.46
CA ILE A 89 -6.41 -8.51 -2.66
C ILE A 89 -7.18 -7.17 -2.65
N THR A 90 -7.67 -6.74 -3.80
CA THR A 90 -8.39 -5.47 -3.93
C THR A 90 -9.79 -5.51 -3.31
N GLU A 91 -10.50 -6.65 -3.42
CA GLU A 91 -11.80 -6.86 -2.77
C GLU A 91 -11.70 -6.91 -1.24
N HIS A 92 -10.57 -7.40 -0.73
CA HIS A 92 -10.26 -7.48 0.70
C HIS A 92 -9.69 -6.19 1.28
N ALA A 93 -9.23 -5.26 0.44
CA ALA A 93 -8.64 -4.02 0.90
C ALA A 93 -9.70 -3.06 1.46
N SER A 94 -9.43 -2.56 2.67
CA SER A 94 -10.39 -1.82 3.50
C SER A 94 -10.77 -0.44 2.94
N LYS A 95 -12.01 -0.01 3.25
CA LYS A 95 -12.53 1.34 2.95
C LYS A 95 -11.97 2.41 3.90
N LYS A 96 -11.49 2.04 5.08
CA LYS A 96 -11.11 2.97 6.16
C LYS A 96 -9.88 3.84 5.83
N GLY A 97 -9.18 3.56 4.72
CA GLY A 97 -7.99 4.32 4.27
C GLY A 97 -8.26 5.61 3.48
N ALA A 98 -9.50 5.91 3.11
CA ALA A 98 -9.82 7.09 2.28
C ALA A 98 -9.49 8.43 2.97
N HIS A 99 -9.48 8.46 4.31
CA HIS A 99 -9.15 9.65 5.11
C HIS A 99 -7.69 10.11 4.98
N TYR A 100 -6.83 9.30 4.36
CA TYR A 100 -5.42 9.65 4.17
C TYR A 100 -5.15 10.45 2.90
N ILE A 101 -6.12 10.68 2.01
CA ILE A 101 -5.89 11.43 0.75
C ILE A 101 -6.29 12.90 0.91
N SER A 102 -5.36 13.82 0.69
CA SER A 102 -5.63 15.25 0.79
C SER A 102 -6.38 15.79 -0.43
N ASN A 103 -7.56 16.37 -0.19
CA ASN A 103 -8.41 16.95 -1.25
C ASN A 103 -8.26 18.47 -1.36
N ASN A 104 -7.80 19.15 -0.30
CA ASN A 104 -7.65 20.61 -0.25
C ASN A 104 -6.37 21.02 0.49
N ARG A 105 -6.03 22.31 0.39
CA ARG A 105 -4.87 22.91 1.08
C ARG A 105 -4.87 22.66 2.60
N ARG A 106 -6.04 22.71 3.26
CA ARG A 106 -6.14 22.51 4.71
C ARG A 106 -5.83 21.06 5.12
N GLU A 107 -6.24 20.09 4.32
CA GLU A 107 -5.90 18.67 4.50
C GLU A 107 -4.44 18.41 4.19
N TYR A 108 -3.87 19.09 3.20
CA TYR A 108 -2.44 19.00 2.87
C TYR A 108 -1.54 19.47 4.02
N TRP A 109 -1.85 20.60 4.65
CA TRP A 109 -1.12 21.06 5.84
C TRP A 109 -1.36 20.17 7.06
N ARG A 110 -2.57 19.63 7.25
CA ARG A 110 -2.83 18.63 8.30
C ARG A 110 -2.01 17.36 8.07
N MET A 111 -1.85 16.93 6.83
CA MET A 111 -0.98 15.80 6.47
C MET A 111 0.47 16.11 6.81
N LEU A 112 0.96 17.33 6.56
CA LEU A 112 2.31 17.73 6.95
C LEU A 112 2.53 17.61 8.47
N ILE A 113 1.58 18.10 9.27
CA ILE A 113 1.67 18.05 10.75
C ILE A 113 1.63 16.60 11.22
N SER A 114 0.70 15.79 10.69
CA SER A 114 0.62 14.36 11.02
C SER A 114 1.92 13.62 10.64
N ALA A 115 2.50 13.96 9.49
CA ALA A 115 3.79 13.42 9.07
C ALA A 115 4.94 13.91 9.94
N ALA A 116 4.93 15.17 10.38
CA ALA A 116 5.93 15.69 11.32
C ALA A 116 5.93 14.91 12.66
N ILE A 117 4.76 14.56 13.20
CA ILE A 117 4.63 13.66 14.36
C ILE A 117 5.26 12.30 14.06
N GLY A 118 5.01 11.77 12.86
CA GLY A 118 5.64 10.53 12.39
C GLY A 118 7.16 10.62 12.33
N GLY A 119 7.70 11.70 11.75
CA GLY A 119 9.13 11.99 11.69
C GLY A 119 9.76 12.09 13.07
N PHE A 120 9.12 12.83 13.98
CA PHE A 120 9.56 12.96 15.37
C PHE A 120 9.70 11.59 16.05
N MET A 121 8.66 10.75 15.99
CA MET A 121 8.71 9.42 16.60
C MET A 121 9.76 8.52 15.94
N VAL A 122 9.86 8.52 14.61
CA VAL A 122 10.86 7.70 13.90
C VAL A 122 12.29 8.16 14.22
N GLY A 123 12.52 9.45 14.46
CA GLY A 123 13.81 9.94 14.95
C GLY A 123 14.26 9.24 16.23
N PHE A 124 13.35 9.09 17.21
CA PHE A 124 13.61 8.30 18.41
C PHE A 124 13.81 6.82 18.11
N LEU A 125 13.01 6.23 17.21
CA LEU A 125 13.17 4.81 16.83
C LEU A 125 14.55 4.53 16.20
N SER A 126 15.10 5.46 15.41
CA SER A 126 16.46 5.36 14.87
C SER A 126 17.53 5.38 15.96
N VAL A 127 17.35 6.23 16.97
CA VAL A 127 18.24 6.28 18.14
C VAL A 127 18.14 4.97 18.94
N PHE A 128 16.94 4.50 19.27
CA PHE A 128 16.74 3.24 19.98
C PHE A 128 17.34 2.04 19.24
N LYS A 129 17.14 1.97 17.91
CA LYS A 129 17.79 0.94 17.08
C LYS A 129 19.30 1.03 17.18
N SER A 130 19.85 2.25 17.16
CA SER A 130 21.29 2.48 17.28
C SER A 130 21.85 2.06 18.64
N VAL A 131 21.06 2.16 19.72
CA VAL A 131 21.42 1.63 21.04
C VAL A 131 21.40 0.11 21.05
N ILE A 132 20.33 -0.51 20.51
CA ILE A 132 20.20 -1.98 20.43
C ILE A 132 21.36 -2.60 19.63
N TYR A 133 21.90 -1.88 18.63
CA TYR A 133 23.06 -2.34 17.85
C TYR A 133 24.26 -2.72 18.74
N TYR A 134 24.50 -1.98 19.82
CA TYR A 134 25.60 -2.22 20.76
C TYR A 134 25.31 -3.30 21.80
N TRP A 135 24.08 -3.81 21.86
CA TRP A 135 23.76 -4.93 22.73
C TRP A 135 24.48 -6.19 22.23
N LYS A 136 25.22 -6.84 23.14
CA LYS A 136 25.93 -8.10 22.89
C LYS A 136 24.95 -9.28 22.93
N ILE A 137 24.04 -9.32 21.96
CA ILE A 137 23.01 -10.36 21.81
C ILE A 137 23.15 -11.09 20.46
N SER A 138 22.57 -12.28 20.37
CA SER A 138 22.58 -13.08 19.14
C SER A 138 21.92 -12.35 17.96
N PRO A 139 22.24 -12.72 16.70
CA PRO A 139 21.58 -12.15 15.52
C PRO A 139 20.05 -12.30 15.59
N PHE A 140 19.56 -13.46 16.05
CA PHE A 140 18.13 -13.67 16.29
C PHE A 140 17.57 -12.66 17.31
N GLY A 141 18.28 -12.43 18.42
CA GLY A 141 17.91 -11.43 19.41
C GLY A 141 17.85 -10.02 18.81
N LYS A 142 18.84 -9.63 18.01
CA LYS A 142 18.83 -8.32 17.31
C LYS A 142 17.62 -8.20 16.38
N ALA A 143 17.31 -9.24 15.60
CA ALA A 143 16.17 -9.24 14.69
C ALA A 143 14.85 -9.07 15.44
N PHE A 144 14.71 -9.77 16.57
CA PHE A 144 13.55 -9.65 17.43
C PHE A 144 13.41 -8.23 18.00
N PHE A 145 14.46 -7.68 18.62
CA PHE A 145 14.39 -6.35 19.24
C PHE A 145 14.25 -5.21 18.23
N TYR A 146 14.90 -5.29 17.05
CA TYR A 146 14.65 -4.34 15.97
C TYR A 146 13.20 -4.42 15.49
N SER A 147 12.67 -5.63 15.30
CA SER A 147 11.28 -5.85 14.90
C SER A 147 10.31 -5.28 15.92
N MET A 148 10.51 -5.52 17.22
CA MET A 148 9.64 -5.00 18.27
C MET A 148 9.74 -3.49 18.42
N ASN A 149 10.95 -2.92 18.36
CA ASN A 149 11.17 -1.47 18.36
C ASN A 149 10.33 -0.80 17.25
N TYR A 150 10.43 -1.31 16.03
CA TYR A 150 9.68 -0.74 14.90
C TYR A 150 8.18 -1.05 14.97
N SER A 151 7.79 -2.26 15.34
CA SER A 151 6.38 -2.68 15.36
C SER A 151 5.58 -1.85 16.36
N PHE A 152 6.07 -1.76 17.61
CA PHE A 152 5.43 -0.95 18.63
C PHE A 152 5.59 0.54 18.35
N GLY A 153 6.74 0.96 17.80
CA GLY A 153 6.95 2.33 17.34
C GLY A 153 5.92 2.78 16.31
N PHE A 154 5.63 1.95 15.30
CA PHE A 154 4.64 2.25 14.26
C PHE A 154 3.20 2.15 14.75
N MET A 155 2.89 1.21 15.65
CA MET A 155 1.58 1.17 16.31
C MET A 155 1.36 2.44 17.15
N GLY A 156 2.35 2.85 17.94
CA GLY A 156 2.32 4.09 18.73
C GLY A 156 2.18 5.33 17.85
N LEU A 157 2.92 5.39 16.74
CA LEU A 157 2.82 6.45 15.74
C LEU A 157 1.40 6.56 15.19
N TYR A 158 0.81 5.43 14.79
CA TYR A 158 -0.57 5.41 14.30
C TYR A 158 -1.56 5.87 15.37
N MET A 159 -1.41 5.40 16.62
CA MET A 159 -2.27 5.78 17.74
C MET A 159 -2.15 7.26 18.11
N ALA A 160 -0.97 7.86 17.94
CA ALA A 160 -0.74 9.28 18.13
C ALA A 160 -1.32 10.16 16.98
N GLY A 161 -1.94 9.55 15.97
CA GLY A 161 -2.42 10.26 14.78
C GLY A 161 -1.28 10.72 13.86
N GLY A 162 -0.09 10.16 14.01
CA GLY A 162 1.02 10.36 13.10
C GLY A 162 0.83 9.58 11.79
N THR A 163 1.45 10.06 10.71
CA THR A 163 1.42 9.39 9.40
C THR A 163 2.83 8.99 8.99
N LEU A 164 3.03 7.71 8.69
CA LEU A 164 4.22 7.26 7.96
C LEU A 164 3.90 7.29 6.47
N ALA A 165 4.74 7.96 5.67
CA ALA A 165 4.58 7.95 4.22
C ALA A 165 4.59 6.51 3.67
N THR A 166 3.89 6.30 2.54
CA THR A 166 3.83 5.14 1.62
C THR A 166 2.89 3.96 1.92
N LYS A 167 2.01 4.02 2.92
CA LYS A 167 0.94 3.00 3.09
C LYS A 167 -0.28 3.20 2.19
N GLN A 168 -0.46 4.42 1.67
CA GLN A 168 -1.66 4.84 0.96
C GLN A 168 -1.80 4.28 -0.47
N PRO A 169 -0.72 3.95 -1.22
CA PRO A 169 -0.86 3.36 -2.56
C PRO A 169 -1.69 2.08 -2.57
N ALA A 170 -1.46 1.16 -1.63
CA ALA A 170 -2.25 -0.07 -1.50
C ALA A 170 -3.76 0.21 -1.31
N MET A 171 -4.10 1.23 -0.52
CA MET A 171 -5.49 1.67 -0.27
C MET A 171 -6.10 2.40 -1.48
N THR A 172 -5.26 3.03 -2.29
CA THR A 172 -5.69 3.71 -3.52
C THR A 172 -6.24 2.68 -4.52
N ALA A 173 -5.60 1.51 -4.64
CA ALA A 173 -6.04 0.44 -5.52
C ALA A 173 -7.47 -0.07 -5.22
N SER A 174 -7.83 -0.21 -3.94
CA SER A 174 -9.16 -0.65 -3.52
C SER A 174 -10.24 0.38 -3.82
N THR A 175 -9.94 1.65 -3.56
CA THR A 175 -10.84 2.78 -3.84
C THR A 175 -11.12 2.90 -5.34
N ILE A 176 -10.10 2.68 -6.18
CA ILE A 176 -10.24 2.65 -7.65
C ILE A 176 -11.18 1.53 -8.08
N ALA A 177 -10.94 0.30 -7.64
CA ALA A 177 -11.75 -0.83 -8.06
C ALA A 177 -13.22 -0.71 -7.64
N GLN A 178 -13.50 -0.08 -6.49
CA GLN A 178 -14.87 0.10 -5.99
C GLN A 178 -15.61 1.25 -6.69
N SER A 179 -14.96 2.41 -6.89
CA SER A 179 -15.57 3.55 -7.60
C SER A 179 -15.90 3.26 -9.06
N LEU A 180 -15.16 2.34 -9.66
CA LEU A 180 -15.32 1.90 -11.05
C LEU A 180 -16.18 0.62 -11.20
N GLY A 181 -16.43 -0.12 -10.12
CA GLY A 181 -17.19 -1.37 -10.15
C GLY A 181 -18.72 -1.21 -10.20
N ASP A 182 -19.25 0.02 -10.14
CA ASP A 182 -20.69 0.27 -10.12
C ASP A 182 -21.30 0.20 -11.53
N PRO A 183 -22.06 -0.86 -11.89
CA PRO A 183 -22.56 -1.09 -13.25
C PRO A 183 -23.61 -0.06 -13.69
N GLY A 184 -24.14 0.75 -12.76
CA GLY A 184 -25.14 1.79 -13.03
C GLY A 184 -24.55 3.07 -13.62
N ALA A 185 -23.22 3.25 -13.62
CA ALA A 185 -22.57 4.48 -14.05
C ALA A 185 -22.11 4.43 -15.52
N LYS A 186 -23.03 4.22 -16.46
CA LYS A 186 -22.76 4.48 -17.89
C LYS A 186 -22.44 5.98 -18.06
N GLY A 187 -21.23 6.31 -18.49
CA GLY A 187 -20.81 7.70 -18.79
C GLY A 187 -19.77 8.33 -17.86
N LYS A 188 -19.17 7.61 -16.90
CA LYS A 188 -18.07 8.15 -16.07
C LYS A 188 -16.72 8.06 -16.79
N ASP A 189 -15.98 9.18 -16.83
CA ASP A 189 -14.56 9.27 -17.21
C ASP A 189 -13.68 8.42 -16.28
N ILE A 190 -13.58 7.11 -16.55
CA ILE A 190 -12.77 6.14 -15.81
C ILE A 190 -11.27 6.53 -15.83
N PRO A 191 -10.66 6.85 -17.00
CA PRO A 191 -9.25 7.20 -17.06
C PRO A 191 -8.90 8.47 -16.28
N GLY A 192 -9.74 9.51 -16.34
CA GLY A 192 -9.47 10.73 -15.60
C GLY A 192 -9.76 10.62 -14.11
N GLN A 193 -10.75 9.84 -13.67
CA GLN A 193 -10.91 9.55 -12.24
C GLN A 193 -9.69 8.82 -11.67
N PHE A 194 -9.18 7.86 -12.42
CA PHE A 194 -7.94 7.15 -12.09
C PHE A 194 -6.74 8.10 -12.01
N ALA A 195 -6.52 8.93 -13.02
CA ALA A 195 -5.40 9.87 -13.04
C ALA A 195 -5.48 10.93 -11.94
N ARG A 196 -6.68 11.48 -11.67
CA ARG A 196 -6.91 12.44 -10.58
C ARG A 196 -6.63 11.82 -9.22
N LEU A 197 -7.12 10.60 -8.96
CA LEU A 197 -6.87 9.93 -7.69
C LEU A 197 -5.38 9.63 -7.50
N ILE A 198 -4.69 9.19 -8.55
CA ILE A 198 -3.24 9.03 -8.54
C ILE A 198 -2.53 10.34 -8.20
N ALA A 199 -2.88 11.45 -8.86
CA ALA A 199 -2.27 12.75 -8.56
C ALA A 199 -2.51 13.18 -7.11
N ARG A 200 -3.73 12.96 -6.58
CA ARG A 200 -4.07 13.24 -5.18
C ARG A 200 -3.28 12.38 -4.21
N THR A 201 -3.08 11.09 -4.50
CA THR A 201 -2.25 10.21 -3.68
C THR A 201 -0.78 10.64 -3.75
N SER A 202 -0.26 10.93 -4.94
CA SER A 202 1.13 11.38 -5.14
C SER A 202 1.45 12.65 -4.33
N ARG A 203 0.64 13.71 -4.44
CA ARG A 203 0.89 14.96 -3.70
C ARG A 203 0.86 14.77 -2.19
N THR A 204 -0.06 13.93 -1.72
CA THR A 204 -0.22 13.62 -0.30
C THR A 204 0.99 12.84 0.22
N GLN A 205 1.53 11.93 -0.58
CA GLN A 205 2.74 11.19 -0.26
C GLN A 205 3.98 12.07 -0.21
N LEU A 206 4.12 12.99 -1.17
CA LEU A 206 5.25 13.92 -1.21
C LEU A 206 5.29 14.85 0.02
N ILE A 207 4.16 15.41 0.44
CA ILE A 207 4.13 16.25 1.65
C ILE A 207 4.36 15.43 2.92
N ALA A 208 3.90 14.17 2.96
CA ALA A 208 4.18 13.27 4.07
C ALA A 208 5.68 12.92 4.15
N PHE A 209 6.35 12.68 3.01
CA PHE A 209 7.80 12.50 3.00
C PHE A 209 8.53 13.70 3.58
N PHE A 210 8.15 14.90 3.13
CA PHE A 210 8.77 16.13 3.62
C PHE A 210 8.59 16.28 5.13
N GLY A 211 7.37 16.11 5.65
CA GLY A 211 7.11 16.19 7.10
C GLY A 211 7.89 15.16 7.91
N ASN A 212 7.95 13.92 7.44
CA ASN A 212 8.69 12.85 8.08
C ASN A 212 10.20 13.15 8.14
N VAL A 213 10.80 13.57 7.02
CA VAL A 213 12.24 13.86 6.94
C VAL A 213 12.59 15.10 7.75
N ALA A 214 11.76 16.14 7.68
CA ALA A 214 11.98 17.42 8.34
C ALA A 214 12.13 17.28 9.87
N LEU A 215 11.44 16.32 10.51
CA LEU A 215 11.57 16.09 11.95
C LEU A 215 12.44 14.88 12.31
N SER A 216 12.49 13.83 11.50
CA SER A 216 13.32 12.65 11.81
C SER A 216 14.80 12.98 11.91
N PHE A 217 15.32 13.79 10.97
CA PHE A 217 16.70 14.25 10.96
C PHE A 217 17.08 15.04 12.24
N PRO A 218 16.45 16.19 12.55
CA PRO A 218 16.88 17.02 13.68
C PRO A 218 16.61 16.35 15.03
N VAL A 219 15.57 15.52 15.15
CA VAL A 219 15.31 14.78 16.39
C VAL A 219 16.40 13.75 16.63
N ALA A 220 16.74 12.94 15.62
CA ALA A 220 17.79 11.93 15.77
C ALA A 220 19.17 12.57 16.03
N PHE A 221 19.49 13.67 15.31
CA PHE A 221 20.68 14.47 15.57
C PHE A 221 20.70 15.03 17.00
N GLY A 222 19.64 15.74 17.41
CA GLY A 222 19.56 16.40 18.71
C GLY A 222 19.62 15.43 19.88
N VAL A 223 18.95 14.28 19.77
CA VAL A 223 19.03 13.23 20.79
C VAL A 223 20.40 12.56 20.81
N SER A 224 21.00 12.28 19.64
CA SER A 224 22.36 11.74 19.57
C SER A 224 23.40 12.70 20.17
N TRP A 225 23.24 14.00 19.91
CA TRP A 225 24.09 15.05 20.47
C TRP A 225 23.89 15.22 21.98
N LEU A 226 22.64 15.13 22.46
CA LEU A 226 22.35 15.15 23.88
C LEU A 226 23.01 13.97 24.61
N ILE A 227 22.99 12.77 24.01
CA ILE A 227 23.70 11.60 24.55
C ILE A 227 25.20 11.87 24.66
N TYR A 228 25.80 12.51 23.64
CA TYR A 228 27.21 12.93 23.68
C TYR A 228 27.49 13.92 24.82
N LEU A 229 26.63 14.93 25.01
CA LEU A 229 26.80 15.91 26.09
C LEU A 229 26.72 15.27 27.49
N LEU A 230 25.91 14.22 27.66
CA LEU A 230 25.71 13.56 28.95
C LEU A 230 26.80 12.52 29.26
N ASN A 231 27.22 11.75 28.25
CA ASN A 231 28.13 10.60 28.44
C ASN A 231 29.57 10.90 28.04
N GLY A 232 29.83 11.99 27.30
CA GLY A 232 31.13 12.31 26.70
C GLY A 232 31.48 11.48 25.46
N GLU A 233 30.65 10.48 25.10
CA GLU A 233 30.86 9.60 23.96
C GLU A 233 29.72 9.70 22.94
N HIS A 234 30.07 9.65 21.66
CA HIS A 234 29.09 9.68 20.58
C HIS A 234 28.31 8.37 20.49
N LEU A 235 26.99 8.48 20.32
CA LEU A 235 26.13 7.31 20.10
C LEU A 235 26.57 6.49 18.87
N ALA A 236 27.05 7.15 17.81
CA ALA A 236 27.69 6.47 16.71
C ALA A 236 29.18 6.74 16.77
N THR A 237 29.98 5.69 16.93
CA THR A 237 31.43 5.78 16.76
C THR A 237 31.76 6.26 15.34
N PRO A 238 32.94 6.85 15.10
CA PRO A 238 33.32 7.33 13.77
C PRO A 238 33.15 6.26 12.68
N GLU A 239 33.49 5.00 12.96
CA GLU A 239 33.34 3.88 12.03
C GLU A 239 31.86 3.63 11.70
N LYS A 240 30.99 3.62 12.71
CA LYS A 240 29.55 3.46 12.51
C LYS A 240 28.95 4.64 11.78
N ALA A 241 29.38 5.86 12.06
CA ALA A 241 28.90 7.06 11.40
C ALA A 241 29.28 7.08 9.91
N HIS A 242 30.52 6.71 9.56
CA HIS A 242 30.92 6.51 8.17
C HIS A 242 30.14 5.38 7.49
N HIS A 243 29.87 4.28 8.20
CA HIS A 243 29.02 3.21 7.67
C HIS A 243 27.60 3.71 7.36
N LEU A 244 26.97 4.46 8.29
CA LEU A 244 25.65 5.06 8.07
C LEU A 244 25.65 6.03 6.87
N MET A 245 26.72 6.80 6.66
CA MET A 245 26.88 7.67 5.49
C MET A 245 27.03 6.88 4.20
N HIS A 246 27.86 5.82 4.20
CA HIS A 246 28.04 4.95 3.05
C HIS A 246 26.73 4.28 2.62
N GLU A 247 25.93 3.84 3.58
CA GLU A 247 24.59 3.26 3.35
C GLU A 247 23.57 4.21 2.73
N LEU A 248 23.82 5.53 2.77
CA LEU A 248 23.00 6.53 2.08
C LEU A 248 23.46 6.77 0.65
N HIS A 249 24.67 6.36 0.30
CA HIS A 249 25.28 6.72 -0.97
C HIS A 249 24.53 6.05 -2.14
N PRO A 250 23.97 6.80 -3.10
CA PRO A 250 23.06 6.23 -4.09
C PRO A 250 23.74 5.36 -5.17
N TRP A 251 25.03 5.59 -5.46
CA TRP A 251 25.78 4.82 -6.49
C TRP A 251 26.73 3.75 -5.92
N HIS A 252 27.51 4.09 -4.89
CA HIS A 252 28.48 3.17 -4.27
C HIS A 252 27.87 2.21 -3.26
N SER A 253 26.60 2.36 -2.90
CA SER A 253 25.90 1.40 -2.06
C SER A 253 24.63 0.87 -2.75
N PRO A 254 24.16 -0.33 -2.38
CA PRO A 254 22.88 -0.85 -2.86
C PRO A 254 21.65 -0.12 -2.28
N ALA A 255 21.79 1.12 -1.81
CA ALA A 255 20.74 1.90 -1.14
C ALA A 255 19.42 1.95 -1.91
N LEU A 256 19.47 2.20 -3.23
CA LEU A 256 18.26 2.27 -4.05
C LEU A 256 17.60 0.89 -4.22
N PHE A 257 18.39 -0.18 -4.35
CA PHE A 257 17.84 -1.53 -4.41
C PHE A 257 17.14 -1.92 -3.10
N HIS A 258 17.79 -1.68 -1.97
CA HIS A 258 17.22 -1.86 -0.63
C HIS A 258 16.01 -0.96 -0.37
N ALA A 259 15.98 0.23 -0.97
CA ALA A 259 14.81 1.10 -0.94
C ALA A 259 13.62 0.53 -1.73
N GLY A 260 13.88 -0.18 -2.82
CA GLY A 260 12.87 -0.91 -3.56
C GLY A 260 12.21 -1.99 -2.71
N ILE A 261 13.01 -2.77 -1.96
CA ILE A 261 12.50 -3.78 -1.02
C ILE A 261 11.60 -3.14 0.04
N ALA A 262 12.00 -1.99 0.59
CA ALA A 262 11.14 -1.23 1.51
C ALA A 262 9.79 -0.88 0.85
N GLY A 263 9.80 -0.42 -0.41
CA GLY A 263 8.59 -0.13 -1.17
C GLY A 263 7.65 -1.33 -1.31
N VAL A 264 8.20 -2.54 -1.51
CA VAL A 264 7.42 -3.79 -1.53
C VAL A 264 6.77 -4.05 -0.16
N TYR A 265 7.52 -3.92 0.95
CA TYR A 265 6.97 -4.13 2.28
C TYR A 265 5.91 -3.09 2.68
N LEU A 266 6.09 -1.85 2.24
CA LEU A 266 5.09 -0.79 2.44
C LEU A 266 3.78 -1.15 1.74
N PHE A 267 3.86 -1.62 0.49
CA PHE A 267 2.71 -2.13 -0.24
C PHE A 267 2.07 -3.35 0.46
N LEU A 268 2.88 -4.35 0.81
CA LEU A 268 2.42 -5.57 1.47
C LEU A 268 1.75 -5.28 2.83
N SER A 269 2.29 -4.34 3.61
CA SER A 269 1.71 -3.92 4.88
C SER A 269 0.32 -3.32 4.73
N GLY A 270 0.07 -2.60 3.62
CA GLY A 270 -1.26 -2.09 3.28
C GLY A 270 -2.24 -3.21 2.92
N LEU A 271 -1.77 -4.25 2.23
CA LEU A 271 -2.59 -5.44 1.94
C LEU A 271 -2.94 -6.21 3.22
N ILE A 272 -1.96 -6.39 4.12
CA ILE A 272 -2.18 -7.03 5.42
C ILE A 272 -3.18 -6.23 6.24
N ALA A 273 -3.09 -4.89 6.25
CA ALA A 273 -4.06 -4.04 6.94
C ALA A 273 -5.48 -4.25 6.40
N GLY A 274 -5.64 -4.27 5.08
CA GLY A 274 -6.92 -4.57 4.42
C GLY A 274 -7.47 -5.94 4.79
N TYR A 275 -6.62 -6.98 4.71
CA TYR A 275 -6.97 -8.35 5.09
C TYR A 275 -7.49 -8.43 6.52
N TYR A 276 -6.80 -7.82 7.49
CA TYR A 276 -7.21 -7.84 8.89
C TYR A 276 -8.49 -7.03 9.13
N ASP A 277 -8.65 -5.86 8.52
CA ASP A 277 -9.90 -5.09 8.61
C ASP A 277 -11.10 -5.91 8.15
N ASN A 278 -10.97 -6.61 7.02
CA ASN A 278 -12.03 -7.45 6.50
C ASN A 278 -12.23 -8.74 7.33
N LYS A 279 -11.14 -9.34 7.84
CA LYS A 279 -11.21 -10.49 8.75
C LYS A 279 -12.00 -10.15 10.03
N ILE A 280 -11.71 -9.00 10.64
CA ILE A 280 -12.38 -8.50 11.85
C ILE A 280 -13.90 -8.42 11.66
N VAL A 281 -14.35 -7.89 10.52
CA VAL A 281 -15.78 -7.83 10.17
C VAL A 281 -16.33 -9.23 9.92
N SER A 282 -15.67 -10.03 9.08
CA SER A 282 -16.18 -11.35 8.65
C SER A 282 -16.32 -12.36 9.78
N GLU A 283 -15.37 -12.36 10.72
CA GLU A 283 -15.38 -13.25 11.87
C GLU A 283 -16.17 -12.69 13.06
N LYS A 284 -16.72 -11.47 12.94
CA LYS A 284 -17.42 -10.76 14.02
C LYS A 284 -16.55 -10.66 15.27
N ILE A 285 -15.27 -10.33 15.09
CA ILE A 285 -14.29 -10.22 16.20
C ILE A 285 -14.77 -9.23 17.27
N PRO A 286 -15.32 -8.04 16.95
CA PRO A 286 -15.79 -7.10 17.95
C PRO A 286 -16.85 -7.70 18.89
N GLN A 287 -17.83 -8.42 18.32
CA GLN A 287 -18.90 -9.07 19.06
C GLN A 287 -18.36 -10.22 19.93
N ARG A 288 -17.40 -11.00 19.40
CA ARG A 288 -16.75 -12.07 20.17
C ARG A 288 -15.97 -11.53 21.36
N VAL A 289 -15.23 -10.43 21.18
CA VAL A 289 -14.48 -9.77 22.27
C VAL A 289 -15.43 -9.23 23.34
N ALA A 290 -16.54 -8.60 22.94
CA ALA A 290 -17.53 -8.06 23.86
C ALA A 290 -18.19 -9.15 24.73
N HIS A 291 -18.44 -10.34 24.18
CA HIS A 291 -19.12 -11.44 24.88
C HIS A 291 -18.18 -12.55 25.39
N HIS A 292 -16.86 -12.36 25.33
CA HIS A 292 -15.92 -13.42 25.70
C HIS A 292 -15.96 -13.71 27.22
N PRO A 293 -16.23 -14.96 27.66
CA PRO A 293 -16.53 -15.26 29.06
C PRO A 293 -15.35 -14.99 30.00
N VAL A 294 -14.11 -15.26 29.58
CA VAL A 294 -12.92 -14.98 30.40
C VAL A 294 -12.62 -13.48 30.49
N LEU A 295 -12.81 -12.72 29.40
CA LEU A 295 -12.53 -11.29 29.40
C LEU A 295 -13.55 -10.55 30.26
N ASN A 296 -14.83 -10.93 30.18
CA ASN A 296 -15.89 -10.39 31.04
C ASN A 296 -15.78 -10.82 32.51
N ARG A 297 -14.92 -11.81 32.82
CA ARG A 297 -14.59 -12.17 34.20
C ARG A 297 -13.48 -11.29 34.78
N ILE A 298 -12.56 -10.83 33.93
CA ILE A 298 -11.40 -10.00 34.31
C ILE A 298 -11.73 -8.50 34.21
N PHE A 299 -12.48 -8.10 33.20
CA PHE A 299 -12.83 -6.72 32.89
C PHE A 299 -14.35 -6.51 32.86
N SER A 300 -14.80 -5.26 33.02
CA SER A 300 -16.23 -4.93 32.89
C SER A 300 -16.74 -5.12 31.46
N HIS A 301 -18.01 -5.49 31.31
CA HIS A 301 -18.66 -5.65 29.99
C HIS A 301 -18.53 -4.40 29.12
N ARG A 302 -18.70 -3.21 29.70
CA ARG A 302 -18.54 -1.92 28.99
C ARG A 302 -17.12 -1.73 28.44
N PHE A 303 -16.11 -2.22 29.15
CA PHE A 303 -14.73 -2.19 28.66
C PHE A 303 -14.54 -3.15 27.49
N CYS A 304 -15.06 -4.37 27.58
CA CYS A 304 -14.99 -5.37 26.51
C CYS A 304 -15.72 -4.90 25.23
N GLU A 305 -16.87 -4.22 25.36
CA GLU A 305 -17.55 -3.57 24.23
C GLU A 305 -16.70 -2.46 23.60
N ARG A 306 -16.13 -1.57 24.41
CA ARG A 306 -15.22 -0.51 23.92
C ARG A 306 -14.00 -1.10 23.24
N LEU A 307 -13.43 -2.17 23.78
CA LEU A 307 -12.30 -2.88 23.19
C LEU A 307 -12.70 -3.51 21.84
N GLY A 308 -13.88 -4.11 21.75
CA GLY A 308 -14.44 -4.61 20.50
C GLY A 308 -14.57 -3.50 19.45
N HIS A 309 -15.15 -2.36 19.80
CA HIS A 309 -15.24 -1.19 18.92
C HIS A 309 -13.87 -0.61 18.53
N TYR A 310 -12.91 -0.63 19.45
CA TYR A 310 -11.55 -0.20 19.15
C TYR A 310 -10.88 -1.11 18.12
N ILE A 311 -10.99 -2.43 18.30
CA ILE A 311 -10.48 -3.44 17.35
C ILE A 311 -11.17 -3.30 15.99
N ASP A 312 -12.50 -3.09 15.96
CA ASP A 312 -13.23 -2.83 14.72
C ASP A 312 -12.63 -1.65 13.95
N ASN A 313 -12.38 -0.54 14.64
CA ASN A 313 -11.94 0.70 14.00
C ASN A 313 -10.45 0.76 13.66
N HIS A 314 -9.60 0.04 14.38
CA HIS A 314 -8.14 0.21 14.29
C HIS A 314 -7.38 -1.10 14.01
N GLY A 315 -8.02 -2.26 14.11
CA GLY A 315 -7.33 -3.54 14.11
C GLY A 315 -6.53 -3.83 12.84
N GLY A 316 -7.06 -3.53 11.65
CA GLY A 316 -6.29 -3.71 10.41
C GLY A 316 -5.11 -2.75 10.31
N ALA A 317 -5.30 -1.48 10.66
CA ALA A 317 -4.21 -0.51 10.66
C ALA A 317 -3.10 -0.88 11.67
N LEU A 318 -3.47 -1.35 12.87
CA LEU A 318 -2.52 -1.83 13.87
C LEU A 318 -1.74 -3.04 13.38
N ALA A 319 -2.42 -4.04 12.80
CA ALA A 319 -1.78 -5.21 12.22
C ALA A 319 -0.80 -4.81 11.09
N GLY A 320 -1.22 -3.95 10.16
CA GLY A 320 -0.34 -3.47 9.09
C GLY A 320 0.89 -2.71 9.60
N ASN A 321 0.74 -1.89 10.65
CA ASN A 321 1.89 -1.24 11.32
C ASN A 321 2.82 -2.24 12.01
N PHE A 322 2.25 -3.23 12.71
CA PHE A 322 3.00 -4.27 13.38
C PHE A 322 3.82 -5.11 12.40
N TYR A 323 3.20 -5.67 11.36
CA TYR A 323 3.92 -6.48 10.37
C TYR A 323 4.95 -5.67 9.57
N LEU A 324 4.68 -4.39 9.27
CA LEU A 324 5.70 -3.52 8.67
C LEU A 324 6.93 -3.42 9.56
N GLY A 325 6.74 -3.26 10.87
CA GLY A 325 7.84 -3.21 11.84
C GLY A 325 8.66 -4.49 11.86
N ILE A 326 7.99 -5.65 11.81
CA ILE A 326 8.66 -6.95 11.68
C ILE A 326 9.50 -7.00 10.41
N PHE A 327 8.92 -6.71 9.24
CA PHE A 327 9.66 -6.74 7.97
C PHE A 327 10.87 -5.82 8.00
N LEU A 328 10.70 -4.57 8.45
CA LEU A 328 11.81 -3.62 8.54
C LEU A 328 12.89 -4.03 9.55
N GLY A 329 12.53 -4.72 10.62
CA GLY A 329 13.44 -5.10 11.70
C GLY A 329 14.21 -6.39 11.45
N SER A 330 13.62 -7.35 10.73
CA SER A 330 14.20 -8.68 10.54
C SER A 330 15.00 -8.83 9.23
N THR A 331 14.68 -8.10 8.17
CA THR A 331 15.20 -8.41 6.83
C THR A 331 16.72 -8.32 6.69
N GLY A 332 17.39 -7.35 7.31
CA GLY A 332 18.86 -7.29 7.25
C GLY A 332 19.53 -8.54 7.83
N ILE A 333 18.97 -9.07 8.92
CA ILE A 333 19.50 -10.27 9.60
C ILE A 333 19.09 -11.54 8.85
N VAL A 334 17.90 -11.57 8.26
CA VAL A 334 17.51 -12.65 7.34
C VAL A 334 18.43 -12.68 6.11
N GLY A 335 18.81 -11.51 5.59
CA GLY A 335 19.79 -11.38 4.50
C GLY A 335 21.14 -11.96 4.91
N GLU A 336 21.67 -11.53 6.07
CA GLU A 336 22.91 -12.05 6.64
C GLU A 336 22.88 -13.58 6.82
N PHE A 337 21.80 -14.10 7.39
CA PHE A 337 21.63 -15.55 7.60
C PHE A 337 21.60 -16.34 6.30
N LEU A 338 21.01 -15.79 5.23
CA LEU A 338 20.95 -16.41 3.91
C LEU A 338 22.22 -16.15 3.06
N GLY A 339 23.18 -15.36 3.57
CA GLY A 339 24.35 -14.93 2.81
C GLY A 339 24.01 -13.99 1.64
N LEU A 340 22.85 -13.35 1.67
CA LEU A 340 22.38 -12.43 0.63
C LEU A 340 22.60 -10.98 1.09
N PRO A 341 23.11 -10.08 0.22
CA PRO A 341 23.32 -8.66 0.53
C PRO A 341 21.99 -7.88 0.52
N ILE A 342 21.02 -8.34 1.30
CA ILE A 342 19.66 -7.80 1.39
C ILE A 342 19.53 -7.03 2.69
N ASP A 343 19.18 -5.75 2.57
CA ASP A 343 18.81 -4.89 3.68
C ASP A 343 17.68 -3.94 3.24
N ILE A 344 17.23 -3.07 4.13
CA ILE A 344 16.12 -2.16 3.86
C ILE A 344 16.50 -0.71 4.13
N ARG A 345 16.16 0.16 3.16
CA ARG A 345 16.30 1.60 3.27
C ARG A 345 14.96 2.28 3.14
N HIS A 346 14.53 2.95 4.20
CA HIS A 346 13.31 3.75 4.20
C HIS A 346 13.67 5.22 4.44
N ILE A 347 13.12 6.13 3.64
CA ILE A 347 13.46 7.56 3.65
C ILE A 347 13.51 8.18 5.04
N THR A 348 12.53 7.89 5.91
CA THR A 348 12.46 8.49 7.25
C THR A 348 13.57 7.98 8.18
N PHE A 349 13.95 6.69 8.07
CA PHE A 349 15.07 6.15 8.83
C PHE A 349 16.41 6.61 8.24
N ALA A 350 16.49 6.73 6.91
CA ALA A 350 17.66 7.29 6.23
C ALA A 350 17.96 8.71 6.72
N ALA A 351 16.93 9.57 6.83
CA ALA A 351 17.07 10.91 7.39
C ALA A 351 17.50 10.91 8.87
N GLY A 352 16.93 10.02 9.70
CA GLY A 352 17.34 9.89 11.10
C GLY A 352 18.78 9.37 11.25
N ASN A 353 19.16 8.38 10.45
CA ASN A 353 20.51 7.83 10.43
C ASN A 353 21.54 8.87 9.98
N PHE A 354 21.19 9.71 9.00
CA PHE A 354 22.01 10.86 8.63
C PHE A 354 22.22 11.81 9.81
N GLY A 355 21.17 12.10 10.59
CA GLY A 355 21.29 12.91 11.82
C GLY A 355 22.22 12.28 12.86
N ILE A 356 22.14 10.97 13.08
CA ILE A 356 23.03 10.24 14.00
C ILE A 356 24.48 10.25 13.48
N ALA A 357 24.68 10.04 12.18
CA ALA A 357 26.01 10.04 11.58
C ALA A 357 26.68 11.42 11.66
N LEU A 358 25.91 12.48 11.40
CA LEU A 358 26.40 13.86 11.49
C LEU A 358 26.84 14.22 12.92
N ALA A 359 26.06 13.79 13.93
CA ALA A 359 26.45 13.94 15.32
C ALA A 359 27.73 13.16 15.65
N GLY A 360 27.82 11.88 15.24
CA GLY A 360 28.98 11.02 15.50
C GLY A 360 30.29 11.48 14.83
N LEU A 361 30.20 12.23 13.72
CA LEU A 361 31.35 12.84 13.04
C LEU A 361 31.63 14.28 13.51
N ASN A 362 31.03 14.73 14.62
CA ASN A 362 31.20 16.09 15.15
C ASN A 362 30.90 17.20 14.12
N ASN A 363 30.00 16.96 13.15
CA ASN A 363 29.78 17.85 12.01
C ASN A 363 31.01 18.09 11.10
N HIS A 364 32.08 17.31 11.22
CA HIS A 364 33.28 17.41 10.37
C HIS A 364 33.11 16.62 9.07
N ILE A 365 32.00 16.84 8.36
CA ILE A 365 31.72 16.19 7.08
C ILE A 365 31.90 17.22 5.96
N PRO A 366 32.68 16.93 4.91
CA PRO A 366 32.77 17.78 3.73
C PRO A 366 31.39 18.05 3.13
N TRP A 367 31.12 19.29 2.73
CA TRP A 367 29.87 19.67 2.08
C TRP A 367 29.45 18.77 0.89
N PRO A 368 30.37 18.30 0.02
CA PRO A 368 30.01 17.36 -1.04
C PRO A 368 29.41 16.04 -0.53
N GLU A 369 29.92 15.49 0.57
CA GLU A 369 29.41 14.24 1.14
C GLU A 369 28.00 14.43 1.73
N VAL A 370 27.75 15.57 2.37
CA VAL A 370 26.42 15.95 2.85
C VAL A 370 25.43 16.05 1.68
N LEU A 371 25.82 16.66 0.56
CA LEU A 371 24.98 16.76 -0.64
C LEU A 371 24.68 15.39 -1.24
N VAL A 372 25.68 14.51 -1.32
CA VAL A 372 25.49 13.14 -1.82
C VAL A 372 24.58 12.33 -0.90
N ALA A 373 24.72 12.46 0.42
CA ALA A 373 23.82 11.81 1.38
C ALA A 373 22.38 12.31 1.23
N TRP A 374 22.18 13.62 1.03
CA TRP A 374 20.85 14.19 0.76
C TRP A 374 20.24 13.68 -0.55
N LEU A 375 21.02 13.62 -1.63
CA LEU A 375 20.58 13.00 -2.89
C LEU A 375 20.23 11.52 -2.68
N GLY A 376 21.00 10.82 -1.84
CA GLY A 376 20.71 9.47 -1.38
C GLY A 376 19.36 9.33 -0.68
N ILE A 377 19.09 10.16 0.33
CA ILE A 377 17.81 10.18 1.07
C ILE A 377 16.64 10.43 0.13
N VAL A 378 16.75 11.42 -0.75
CA VAL A 378 15.72 11.74 -1.76
C VAL A 378 15.53 10.57 -2.72
N GLY A 379 16.60 9.96 -3.20
CA GLY A 379 16.57 8.79 -4.08
C GLY A 379 15.92 7.57 -3.42
N ILE A 380 16.24 7.29 -2.15
CA ILE A 380 15.60 6.25 -1.34
C ILE A 380 14.10 6.51 -1.24
N GLY A 381 13.69 7.74 -0.93
CA GLY A 381 12.28 8.14 -0.90
C GLY A 381 11.56 7.99 -2.23
N GLY A 382 12.21 8.44 -3.31
CA GLY A 382 11.72 8.27 -4.68
C GLY A 382 11.50 6.80 -5.03
N MET A 383 12.44 5.93 -4.66
CA MET A 383 12.32 4.49 -4.90
C MET A 383 11.26 3.82 -4.02
N ASN A 384 11.19 4.15 -2.72
CA ASN A 384 10.13 3.67 -1.82
C ASN A 384 8.75 3.97 -2.42
N PHE A 385 8.57 5.20 -2.90
CA PHE A 385 7.36 5.65 -3.58
C PHE A 385 7.13 4.89 -4.90
N ALA A 386 8.11 4.90 -5.80
CA ALA A 386 7.97 4.35 -7.15
C ALA A 386 7.57 2.87 -7.12
N VAL A 387 8.22 2.05 -6.28
CA VAL A 387 7.94 0.61 -6.20
C VAL A 387 6.58 0.35 -5.58
N SER A 388 6.28 0.96 -4.41
CA SER A 388 4.99 0.78 -3.73
C SER A 388 3.82 1.23 -4.61
N PHE A 389 3.99 2.37 -5.30
CA PHE A 389 2.99 2.94 -6.18
C PHE A 389 2.78 2.13 -7.46
N SER A 390 3.86 1.62 -8.06
CA SER A 390 3.78 0.76 -9.25
C SER A 390 3.04 -0.55 -8.94
N LEU A 391 3.30 -1.17 -7.79
CA LEU A 391 2.60 -2.36 -7.33
C LEU A 391 1.11 -2.08 -7.09
N ALA A 392 0.78 -0.94 -6.50
CA ALA A 392 -0.60 -0.51 -6.30
C ALA A 392 -1.34 -0.30 -7.63
N ILE A 393 -0.75 0.41 -8.59
CA ILE A 393 -1.31 0.59 -9.93
C ILE A 393 -1.49 -0.76 -10.61
N PHE A 394 -0.49 -1.63 -10.52
CA PHE A 394 -0.56 -2.97 -11.09
C PHE A 394 -1.77 -3.71 -10.53
N VAL A 395 -1.90 -3.84 -9.21
CA VAL A 395 -3.04 -4.54 -8.58
C VAL A 395 -4.38 -3.88 -8.91
N ALA A 396 -4.47 -2.55 -8.90
CA ALA A 396 -5.68 -1.82 -9.27
C ALA A 396 -6.13 -2.12 -10.71
N THR A 397 -5.20 -2.04 -11.66
CA THR A 397 -5.50 -2.30 -13.09
C THR A 397 -5.86 -3.76 -13.33
N GLN A 398 -5.26 -4.72 -12.61
CA GLN A 398 -5.64 -6.12 -12.71
C GLN A 398 -7.03 -6.40 -12.15
N SER A 399 -7.40 -5.77 -11.03
CA SER A 399 -8.74 -5.90 -10.45
C SER A 399 -9.84 -5.39 -11.39
N LEU A 400 -9.61 -4.27 -12.08
CA LEU A 400 -10.56 -3.70 -13.04
C LEU A 400 -10.87 -4.62 -14.22
N LYS A 401 -9.89 -5.41 -14.67
CA LYS A 401 -10.06 -6.36 -15.78
C LYS A 401 -11.10 -7.42 -15.48
N ILE A 402 -11.12 -7.91 -14.24
CA ILE A 402 -12.05 -8.97 -13.81
C ILE A 402 -13.46 -8.41 -13.65
N ASN A 403 -13.62 -7.20 -13.08
CA ASN A 403 -14.94 -6.61 -12.85
C ASN A 403 -15.65 -6.15 -14.13
N GLN A 404 -14.93 -5.61 -15.12
CA GLN A 404 -15.56 -4.97 -16.29
C GLN A 404 -15.48 -5.80 -17.59
N ARG A 405 -14.88 -7.01 -17.58
CA ARG A 405 -14.65 -7.84 -18.78
C ARG A 405 -14.04 -7.05 -19.96
N LEU A 406 -13.22 -6.04 -19.67
CA LEU A 406 -12.63 -5.17 -20.68
C LEU A 406 -11.40 -5.80 -21.33
N ASP A 407 -11.19 -5.52 -22.61
CA ASP A 407 -10.04 -6.01 -23.37
C ASP A 407 -8.70 -5.49 -22.79
N LYS A 408 -7.74 -6.42 -22.67
CA LYS A 408 -6.51 -6.36 -21.87
C LYS A 408 -5.54 -5.27 -22.33
N LYS A 409 -5.33 -5.14 -23.64
CA LYS A 409 -4.34 -4.21 -24.21
C LYS A 409 -4.88 -2.78 -24.24
N THR A 410 -6.15 -2.64 -24.59
CA THR A 410 -6.78 -1.34 -24.84
C THR A 410 -6.98 -0.56 -23.53
N THR A 411 -7.33 -1.24 -22.45
CA THR A 411 -7.61 -0.59 -21.15
C THR A 411 -6.33 -0.11 -20.45
N ASN A 412 -5.31 -0.96 -20.33
CA ASN A 412 -4.05 -0.58 -19.68
C ASN A 412 -3.36 0.56 -20.44
N LYS A 413 -3.32 0.48 -21.78
CA LYS A 413 -2.73 1.53 -22.60
C LYS A 413 -3.48 2.85 -22.43
N LYS A 414 -4.82 2.84 -22.43
CA LYS A 414 -5.64 4.05 -22.22
C LYS A 414 -5.48 4.67 -20.83
N LEU A 415 -5.49 3.85 -19.77
CA LEU A 415 -5.32 4.34 -18.39
C LEU A 415 -3.93 4.95 -18.17
N LEU A 416 -2.88 4.26 -18.61
CA LEU A 416 -1.50 4.74 -18.49
C LEU A 416 -1.22 5.93 -19.41
N SER A 417 -1.75 5.94 -20.64
CA SER A 417 -1.60 7.08 -21.55
C SER A 417 -2.30 8.33 -21.03
N TYR A 418 -3.50 8.17 -20.47
CA TYR A 418 -4.23 9.30 -19.87
C TYR A 418 -3.52 9.81 -18.62
N LEU A 419 -2.99 8.91 -17.77
CA LEU A 419 -2.18 9.30 -16.62
C LEU A 419 -0.93 10.09 -17.05
N GLY A 420 -0.21 9.61 -18.07
CA GLY A 420 0.95 10.31 -18.63
C GLY A 420 0.58 11.68 -19.20
N TRP A 421 -0.51 11.74 -19.98
CA TRP A 421 -1.05 13.00 -20.50
C TRP A 421 -1.41 13.98 -19.37
N TYR A 422 -2.09 13.51 -18.32
CA TYR A 422 -2.50 14.31 -17.18
C TYR A 422 -1.29 14.82 -16.39
N PHE A 423 -0.25 14.01 -16.22
CA PHE A 423 1.01 14.41 -15.60
C PHE A 423 1.73 15.51 -16.39
N ILE A 424 1.78 15.40 -17.73
CA ILE A 424 2.44 16.38 -18.59
C ILE A 424 1.65 17.70 -18.64
N ARG A 425 0.31 17.65 -18.74
CA ARG A 425 -0.54 18.85 -18.81
C ARG A 425 -0.77 19.53 -17.47
N HIS A 426 -0.82 18.78 -16.38
CA HIS A 426 -1.13 19.28 -15.05
C HIS A 426 -0.10 18.79 -14.01
N PRO A 427 1.20 19.07 -14.19
CA PRO A 427 2.24 18.59 -13.26
C PRO A 427 1.98 19.12 -11.85
N GLY A 428 1.56 20.38 -11.72
CA GLY A 428 1.24 21.00 -10.44
C GLY A 428 0.20 20.23 -9.61
N ALA A 429 -0.72 19.50 -10.25
CA ALA A 429 -1.75 18.72 -9.54
C ALA A 429 -1.16 17.53 -8.75
N PHE A 430 0.04 17.05 -9.12
CA PHE A 430 0.76 15.97 -8.46
C PHE A 430 1.62 16.44 -7.29
N PHE A 431 1.85 17.74 -7.14
CA PHE A 431 2.70 18.31 -6.08
C PHE A 431 1.91 19.19 -5.12
N LEU A 432 0.96 19.98 -5.64
CA LEU A 432 0.22 20.99 -4.88
C LEU A 432 -1.30 20.76 -4.98
N PRO A 433 -2.03 20.97 -3.87
CA PRO A 433 -3.49 20.88 -3.88
C PRO A 433 -4.14 22.13 -4.52
N PRO A 434 -5.31 21.95 -5.18
CA PRO A 434 -6.10 23.05 -5.74
C PRO A 434 -6.56 24.03 -4.66
N ARG A 435 -6.85 25.27 -5.07
CA ARG A 435 -7.22 26.35 -4.13
C ARG A 435 -8.65 26.19 -3.63
N LYS A 436 -9.55 25.57 -4.41
CA LYS A 436 -10.92 25.17 -4.03
C LYS A 436 -11.28 23.76 -4.56
N ARG A 437 -12.23 23.09 -3.91
CA ARG A 437 -12.71 21.71 -4.22
C ARG A 437 -13.22 21.55 -5.67
N ASN A 438 -13.72 22.62 -6.29
CA ASN A 438 -14.38 22.60 -7.59
C ASN A 438 -13.43 22.73 -8.79
N GLU A 439 -12.14 23.03 -8.59
CA GLU A 439 -11.18 23.14 -9.71
C GLU A 439 -11.01 21.77 -10.43
N ASP A 440 -11.14 20.64 -9.72
CA ASP A 440 -11.12 19.31 -10.33
C ASP A 440 -12.40 19.00 -11.16
N GLU A 441 -13.51 19.70 -10.90
CA GLU A 441 -14.75 19.63 -11.69
C GLU A 441 -14.71 20.58 -12.90
N GLU A 442 -14.10 21.77 -12.77
CA GLU A 442 -13.80 22.66 -13.90
C GLU A 442 -12.79 22.03 -14.88
N ILE A 443 -11.82 21.27 -14.37
CA ILE A 443 -10.89 20.48 -15.21
C ILE A 443 -11.62 19.35 -15.93
N LYS A 444 -12.64 18.74 -15.30
CA LYS A 444 -13.50 17.75 -15.94
C LYS A 444 -14.26 18.37 -17.12
N GLU A 445 -14.84 19.55 -16.93
CA GLU A 445 -15.55 20.30 -17.98
C GLU A 445 -14.62 20.72 -19.14
N LYS A 446 -13.40 21.18 -18.83
CA LYS A 446 -12.40 21.53 -19.86
C LYS A 446 -11.85 20.31 -20.61
N ALA A 447 -11.69 19.16 -19.94
CA ALA A 447 -11.22 17.93 -20.58
C ALA A 447 -12.32 17.30 -21.46
N GLU A 448 -13.59 17.36 -21.03
CA GLU A 448 -14.74 16.95 -21.85
C GLU A 448 -14.88 17.84 -23.10
N ASN A 449 -14.62 19.14 -22.98
CA ASN A 449 -14.62 20.08 -24.11
C ASN A 449 -13.42 19.94 -25.07
N MET A 450 -12.35 19.24 -24.69
CA MET A 450 -11.19 18.95 -25.55
C MET A 450 -11.21 17.54 -26.15
N ALA A 451 -12.18 16.70 -25.76
CA ALA A 451 -12.32 15.33 -26.23
C ALA A 451 -13.37 15.17 -27.35
N PHE A 452 -13.84 16.28 -27.93
CA PHE A 452 -14.64 16.32 -29.15
C PHE A 452 -13.77 16.61 -30.37
#